data_AF-A0A269PQJ2-F1
#
_entry.id   AF-A0A269PQJ2-F1
#
_cell.length_a   1.000
_cell.length_b   1.000
_cell.length_c   1.000
_cell.angle_alpha   90.00
_cell.angle_beta   90.00
_cell.angle_gamma   90.00
#
_symmetry.space_group_name_H-M   'P 1'
#
loop_
_entity.id
_entity.type
_entity.pdbx_description
1 polymer ?
#
loop_
_entity_poly.entity_id
_entity_poly.type
_entity_poly.pdbx_seq_one_letter_code
_entity_poly.pdbx_strand_id
1 'polypeptide(L)'
;MTGPSKVLIFDENQSRAQALSTSLTFIDEANQIVSEQDYKKYALPVDCVTSFILGASSSIEHETIIRENPAIPFLLLGETLKPLLSLANVIGLISEPFNYVLTTQLIHDCQEYHRLIPGSQNSNRGSKHFDGLIGETLSIKNIRFLIEQVAITNANVLILGESGTGKEVVARNIHLLSKRENGPFVPVNCGAIPAELLESE
;
A
#
# COMPACT_ATOMS: atom_id res chain seq x y z
N MET A 1 13.17 -21.53 -4.00
CA MET A 1 13.98 -20.68 -4.91
C MET A 1 13.05 -19.62 -5.46
N THR A 2 12.96 -18.49 -4.77
CA THR A 2 12.27 -17.29 -5.26
C THR A 2 13.13 -16.68 -6.37
N GLY A 3 12.53 -16.37 -7.53
CA GLY A 3 13.24 -15.69 -8.62
C GLY A 3 13.62 -14.26 -8.23
N PRO A 4 14.43 -13.55 -9.04
CA PRO A 4 14.70 -12.14 -8.80
C PRO A 4 13.38 -11.34 -8.78
N SER A 5 13.25 -10.42 -7.82
CA SER A 5 12.12 -9.50 -7.76
C SER A 5 12.06 -8.67 -9.03
N LYS A 6 10.87 -8.52 -9.61
CA LYS A 6 10.69 -7.84 -10.90
C LYS A 6 9.59 -6.79 -10.86
N VAL A 7 9.74 -5.78 -11.70
CA VAL A 7 8.75 -4.74 -11.96
C VAL A 7 7.77 -5.24 -13.03
N LEU A 8 6.47 -5.25 -12.72
CA LEU A 8 5.45 -5.59 -13.69
C LEU A 8 4.91 -4.32 -14.35
N ILE A 9 4.69 -4.36 -15.66
CA ILE A 9 4.20 -3.21 -16.44
C ILE A 9 2.93 -3.64 -17.16
N PHE A 10 1.80 -3.02 -16.83
CA PHE A 10 0.57 -3.17 -17.59
C PHE A 10 0.21 -1.82 -18.21
N ASP A 11 0.10 -1.77 -19.54
CA ASP A 11 -0.36 -0.59 -20.27
C ASP A 11 -0.84 -1.01 -21.66
N GLU A 12 -2.06 -0.62 -22.06
CA GLU A 12 -2.59 -0.90 -23.39
C GLU A 12 -1.80 -0.17 -24.49
N ASN A 13 -1.14 0.94 -24.16
CA ASN A 13 -0.20 1.59 -25.07
C ASN A 13 1.13 0.83 -25.11
N GLN A 14 1.25 -0.08 -26.09
CA GLN A 14 2.44 -0.92 -26.26
C GLN A 14 3.73 -0.12 -26.44
N SER A 15 3.69 0.99 -27.19
CA SER A 15 4.87 1.83 -27.42
C SER A 15 5.37 2.44 -26.10
N ARG A 16 4.45 2.92 -25.26
CA ARG A 16 4.77 3.49 -23.94
C ARG A 16 5.28 2.42 -22.97
N ALA A 17 4.64 1.25 -22.95
CA ALA A 17 5.08 0.10 -22.16
C ALA A 17 6.51 -0.34 -22.52
N GLN A 18 6.82 -0.44 -23.81
CA GLN A 18 8.15 -0.81 -24.31
C GLN A 18 9.20 0.25 -24.01
N ALA A 19 8.87 1.52 -24.15
CA ALA A 19 9.78 2.62 -23.81
C ALA A 19 10.11 2.63 -22.30
N LEU A 20 9.12 2.36 -21.44
CA LEU A 20 9.34 2.25 -20.00
C LEU A 20 10.16 0.99 -19.64
N SER A 21 9.83 -0.15 -20.24
CA SER A 21 10.57 -1.40 -20.07
C SER A 21 12.05 -1.23 -20.46
N THR A 22 12.33 -0.53 -21.55
CA THR A 22 13.70 -0.20 -21.97
C THR A 22 14.39 0.71 -20.95
N SER A 23 13.68 1.72 -20.43
CA SER A 23 14.21 2.65 -19.42
C SER A 23 14.54 1.94 -18.10
N LEU A 24 13.69 1.02 -17.65
CA LEU A 24 13.93 0.18 -16.47
C LEU A 24 15.11 -0.77 -16.68
N THR A 25 15.19 -1.39 -17.85
CA THR A 25 16.31 -2.27 -18.20
C THR A 25 17.65 -1.51 -18.20
N PHE A 26 17.64 -0.23 -18.61
CA PHE A 26 18.83 0.62 -18.60
C PHE A 26 19.36 0.93 -17.19
N ILE A 27 18.48 0.91 -16.17
CA ILE A 27 18.86 1.09 -14.76
C ILE A 27 19.01 -0.25 -14.02
N ASP A 28 19.22 -1.35 -14.76
CA ASP A 28 19.38 -2.72 -14.25
C ASP A 28 18.18 -3.26 -13.44
N GLU A 29 16.98 -2.71 -13.64
CA GLU A 29 15.76 -3.20 -13.01
C GLU A 29 15.08 -4.29 -13.85
N ALA A 30 15.01 -5.50 -13.30
CA ALA A 30 14.31 -6.63 -13.92
C ALA A 30 12.84 -6.29 -14.09
N ASN A 31 12.31 -6.39 -15.31
CA ASN A 31 10.94 -5.97 -15.59
C ASN A 31 10.24 -6.91 -16.59
N GLN A 32 8.91 -6.89 -16.58
CA GLN A 32 8.08 -7.69 -17.46
C GLN A 32 6.79 -6.95 -17.82
N ILE A 33 6.51 -6.83 -19.12
CA ILE A 33 5.22 -6.37 -19.61
C ILE A 33 4.20 -7.50 -19.47
N VAL A 34 3.05 -7.22 -18.86
CA VAL A 34 1.98 -8.17 -18.60
C VAL A 34 0.70 -7.79 -19.35
N SER A 35 -0.06 -8.81 -19.75
CA SER A 35 -1.38 -8.64 -20.35
C SER A 35 -2.46 -8.54 -19.27
N GLU A 36 -3.67 -8.11 -19.65
CA GLU A 36 -4.84 -8.09 -18.76
C GLU A 36 -5.20 -9.48 -18.22
N GLN A 37 -4.98 -10.53 -19.02
CA GLN A 37 -5.32 -11.90 -18.61
C GLN A 37 -4.30 -12.48 -17.63
N ASP A 38 -3.08 -11.94 -17.63
CA ASP A 38 -1.97 -12.49 -16.86
C ASP A 38 -1.69 -11.74 -15.55
N TYR A 39 -2.24 -10.54 -15.32
CA TYR A 39 -1.89 -9.77 -14.10
C TYR A 39 -2.24 -10.53 -12.81
N LYS A 40 -3.38 -11.25 -12.80
CA LYS A 40 -3.82 -12.07 -11.66
C LYS A 40 -2.86 -13.23 -11.36
N LYS A 41 -2.14 -13.71 -12.37
CA LYS A 41 -1.13 -14.78 -12.22
C LYS A 41 0.10 -14.30 -11.47
N TYR A 42 0.39 -13.00 -11.50
CA TYR A 42 1.53 -12.40 -10.82
C TYR A 42 1.16 -11.71 -9.50
N ALA A 43 -0.12 -11.68 -9.13
CA ALA A 43 -0.58 -11.20 -7.83
C ALA A 43 -0.19 -12.13 -6.65
N LEU A 44 0.39 -13.31 -6.93
CA LEU A 44 0.81 -14.32 -5.95
C LEU A 44 2.09 -15.01 -6.48
N PRO A 45 3.25 -15.01 -5.80
CA PRO A 45 3.59 -14.49 -4.47
C PRO A 45 4.28 -13.10 -4.51
N VAL A 46 3.96 -12.26 -3.52
CA VAL A 46 4.48 -10.89 -3.31
C VAL A 46 6.01 -10.83 -3.33
N ASP A 47 6.69 -11.88 -2.85
CA ASP A 47 8.16 -11.94 -2.74
C ASP A 47 8.91 -11.78 -4.07
N CYS A 48 8.21 -11.91 -5.20
CA CYS A 48 8.82 -11.83 -6.54
C CYS A 48 8.45 -10.54 -7.29
N VAL A 49 7.67 -9.62 -6.72
CA VAL A 49 7.20 -8.41 -7.40
C VAL A 49 7.68 -7.16 -6.67
N THR A 50 8.61 -6.41 -7.27
CA THR A 50 9.12 -5.16 -6.68
C THR A 50 8.06 -4.06 -6.70
N SER A 51 7.31 -3.96 -7.80
CA SER A 51 6.23 -3.00 -7.97
C SER A 51 5.39 -3.37 -9.18
N PHE A 52 4.12 -2.93 -9.19
CA PHE A 52 3.25 -3.04 -10.35
C PHE A 52 2.94 -1.66 -10.93
N ILE A 53 3.48 -1.39 -12.11
CA ILE A 53 3.21 -0.18 -12.89
C ILE A 53 1.90 -0.37 -13.70
N LEU A 54 0.92 0.48 -13.44
CA LEU A 54 -0.37 0.49 -14.13
C LEU A 54 -0.51 1.74 -15.03
N GLY A 55 -0.66 1.52 -16.33
CA GLY A 55 -0.89 2.53 -17.36
C GLY A 55 -2.33 2.55 -17.85
N ALA A 56 -2.51 2.97 -19.11
CA ALA A 56 -3.84 3.15 -19.67
C ALA A 56 -4.54 1.80 -19.82
N SER A 57 -5.81 1.76 -19.43
CA SER A 57 -6.70 0.63 -19.70
C SER A 57 -8.09 1.12 -20.05
N SER A 58 -8.77 0.38 -20.93
CA SER A 58 -10.17 0.56 -21.28
C SER A 58 -11.10 -0.45 -20.59
N SER A 59 -10.57 -1.60 -20.16
CA SER A 59 -11.32 -2.72 -19.58
C SER A 59 -11.14 -2.89 -18.07
N ILE A 60 -10.05 -2.38 -17.51
CA ILE A 60 -9.67 -2.63 -16.12
C ILE A 60 -10.07 -1.48 -15.19
N GLU A 61 -10.65 -1.83 -14.04
CA GLU A 61 -10.83 -0.92 -12.91
C GLU A 61 -9.57 -0.88 -12.03
N HIS A 62 -8.71 0.12 -12.23
CA HIS A 62 -7.44 0.27 -11.50
C HIS A 62 -7.62 0.29 -9.98
N GLU A 63 -8.62 1.02 -9.48
CA GLU A 63 -8.89 1.13 -8.04
C GLU A 63 -9.19 -0.24 -7.42
N THR A 64 -9.98 -1.07 -8.09
CA THR A 64 -10.34 -2.41 -7.64
C THR A 64 -9.09 -3.29 -7.52
N ILE A 65 -8.22 -3.31 -8.53
CA ILE A 65 -6.95 -4.06 -8.49
C ILE A 65 -6.07 -3.59 -7.33
N ILE A 66 -5.90 -2.29 -7.17
CA ILE A 66 -5.05 -1.72 -6.12
C ILE A 66 -5.56 -2.12 -4.73
N ARG A 67 -6.88 -2.06 -4.51
CA ARG A 67 -7.51 -2.40 -3.22
C ARG A 67 -7.51 -3.90 -2.92
N GLU A 68 -7.58 -4.75 -3.93
CA GLU A 68 -7.51 -6.21 -3.77
C GLU A 68 -6.09 -6.71 -3.47
N ASN A 69 -5.06 -5.90 -3.76
CA ASN A 69 -3.66 -6.28 -3.64
C ASN A 69 -2.87 -5.33 -2.73
N PRO A 70 -3.23 -5.18 -1.44
CA PRO A 70 -2.60 -4.22 -0.54
C PRO A 70 -1.12 -4.51 -0.28
N ALA A 71 -0.68 -5.76 -0.43
CA ALA A 71 0.71 -6.16 -0.26
C ALA A 71 1.61 -5.83 -1.46
N ILE A 72 1.08 -5.29 -2.56
CA ILE A 72 1.87 -4.92 -3.74
C ILE A 72 1.90 -3.39 -3.82
N PRO A 73 3.09 -2.77 -3.90
CA PRO A 73 3.20 -1.35 -4.20
C PRO A 73 2.93 -1.08 -5.68
N PHE A 74 2.11 -0.09 -5.96
CA PHE A 74 1.71 0.32 -7.30
C PHE A 74 2.36 1.64 -7.69
N LEU A 75 2.74 1.74 -8.97
CA LEU A 75 3.13 2.98 -9.61
C LEU A 75 2.16 3.25 -10.75
N LEU A 76 1.76 4.50 -10.90
CA LEU A 76 0.83 4.91 -11.95
C LEU A 76 1.62 5.41 -13.15
N LEU A 77 1.17 5.08 -14.36
CA LEU A 77 1.79 5.51 -15.59
C LEU A 77 0.86 6.46 -16.36
N GLY A 78 1.16 7.75 -16.27
CA GLY A 78 0.42 8.83 -16.91
C GLY A 78 -0.56 9.57 -15.99
N GLU A 79 -0.68 10.88 -16.20
CA GLU A 79 -1.41 11.82 -15.34
C GLU A 79 -2.91 11.52 -15.20
N THR A 80 -3.52 10.77 -16.13
CA THR A 80 -4.94 10.40 -16.07
C THR A 80 -5.28 9.56 -14.85
N LEU A 81 -4.29 8.86 -14.26
CA LEU A 81 -4.48 8.01 -13.09
C LEU A 81 -4.22 8.73 -11.76
N LYS A 82 -3.78 10.00 -11.79
CA LYS A 82 -3.42 10.80 -10.60
C LYS A 82 -4.42 10.76 -9.44
N PRO A 83 -5.76 10.69 -9.63
CA PRO A 83 -6.71 10.55 -8.52
C PRO A 83 -6.45 9.32 -7.61
N LEU A 84 -5.83 8.27 -8.14
CA LEU A 84 -5.54 7.04 -7.41
C LEU A 84 -4.32 7.15 -6.47
N LEU A 85 -3.55 8.26 -6.52
CA LEU A 85 -2.46 8.54 -5.57
C LEU A 85 -2.94 8.64 -4.12
N SER A 86 -4.25 8.78 -3.90
CA SER A 86 -4.85 8.77 -2.55
C SER A 86 -4.87 7.38 -1.90
N LEU A 87 -4.62 6.31 -2.65
CA LEU A 87 -4.61 4.94 -2.15
C LEU A 87 -3.27 4.61 -1.48
N ALA A 88 -3.32 3.95 -0.33
CA ALA A 88 -2.16 3.76 0.55
C ALA A 88 -1.00 2.97 -0.06
N ASN A 89 -1.28 2.03 -0.96
CA ASN A 89 -0.30 1.20 -1.65
C ASN A 89 0.07 1.74 -3.03
N VAL A 90 -0.29 2.99 -3.36
CA VAL A 90 0.18 3.69 -4.56
C VAL A 90 1.33 4.61 -4.17
N ILE A 91 2.53 4.29 -4.65
CA ILE A 91 3.77 4.96 -4.24
C ILE A 91 4.01 6.25 -5.01
N GLY A 92 3.62 6.28 -6.30
CA GLY A 92 3.83 7.46 -7.11
C GLY A 92 3.41 7.32 -8.56
N LEU A 93 3.79 8.32 -9.33
CA LEU A 93 3.40 8.52 -10.72
C LEU A 93 4.66 8.64 -11.59
N ILE A 94 4.66 7.92 -12.71
CA ILE A 94 5.64 8.01 -13.78
C ILE A 94 4.94 8.61 -15.00
N SER A 95 5.56 9.60 -15.63
CA SER A 95 5.05 10.24 -16.84
C SER A 95 6.15 10.36 -17.89
N GLU A 96 5.74 10.46 -19.15
CA GLU A 96 6.67 10.72 -20.26
C GLU A 96 7.05 12.21 -20.28
N PRO A 97 8.33 12.55 -20.52
CA PRO A 97 9.46 11.64 -20.76
C PRO A 97 9.95 10.96 -19.48
N PHE A 98 10.27 9.67 -19.56
CA PHE A 98 10.68 8.88 -18.39
C PHE A 98 11.97 9.39 -17.76
N ASN A 99 11.85 9.97 -16.58
CA ASN A 99 12.98 10.46 -15.81
C ASN A 99 13.61 9.32 -15.00
N TYR A 100 14.86 8.97 -15.31
CA TYR A 100 15.58 7.89 -14.64
C TYR A 100 15.74 8.13 -13.13
N VAL A 101 16.04 9.36 -12.70
CA VAL A 101 16.24 9.70 -11.27
C VAL A 101 14.97 9.46 -10.48
N LEU A 102 13.84 9.98 -10.99
CA LEU A 102 12.55 9.80 -10.33
C LEU A 102 12.13 8.32 -10.33
N THR A 103 12.35 7.62 -11.44
CA THR A 103 11.98 6.21 -11.57
C THR A 103 12.76 5.35 -10.57
N THR A 104 14.08 5.53 -10.47
CA THR A 104 14.92 4.84 -9.48
C THR A 104 14.48 5.14 -8.05
N GLN A 105 14.15 6.39 -7.74
CA GLN A 105 13.62 6.74 -6.40
C GLN A 105 12.30 6.03 -6.11
N LEU A 106 11.35 6.04 -7.05
CA LEU A 106 10.06 5.38 -6.88
C LEU A 106 10.19 3.86 -6.71
N ILE A 107 11.10 3.22 -7.45
CA ILE A 107 11.41 1.80 -7.29
C ILE A 107 12.02 1.52 -5.91
N HIS A 108 12.94 2.37 -5.44
CA HIS A 108 13.48 2.27 -4.08
C HIS A 108 12.37 2.40 -3.03
N ASP A 109 11.45 3.35 -3.19
CA ASP A 109 10.31 3.52 -2.28
C ASP A 109 9.37 2.31 -2.28
N CYS A 110 9.19 1.65 -3.43
CA CYS A 110 8.47 0.37 -3.51
C CYS A 110 9.21 -0.77 -2.76
N GLN A 111 10.54 -0.79 -2.76
CA GLN A 111 11.30 -1.77 -1.97
C GLN A 111 11.17 -1.52 -0.47
N GLU A 112 11.20 -0.25 -0.04
CA GLU A 112 10.94 0.12 1.35
C GLU A 112 9.51 -0.27 1.78
N TYR A 113 8.52 -0.11 0.89
CA TYR A 113 7.15 -0.55 1.15
C TYR A 113 7.10 -2.03 1.56
N HIS A 114 7.82 -2.90 0.86
CA HIS A 114 7.88 -4.33 1.21
C HIS A 114 8.45 -4.61 2.59
N ARG A 115 9.37 -3.77 3.09
CA ARG A 115 9.91 -3.91 4.46
C ARG A 115 8.90 -3.53 5.53
N LEU A 116 7.94 -2.68 5.17
CA LEU A 116 6.85 -2.31 6.06
C LEU A 116 5.79 -3.42 6.10
N ILE A 117 5.66 -4.25 5.05
CA ILE A 117 4.67 -5.34 4.96
C ILE A 117 4.81 -6.34 6.13
N PRO A 118 3.71 -6.65 6.82
CA PRO A 118 3.72 -7.49 8.01
C PRO A 118 3.86 -8.94 7.53
N GLY A 119 4.85 -9.66 8.05
CA GLY A 119 5.12 -11.05 7.67
C GLY A 119 6.19 -11.27 6.59
N SER A 120 6.74 -10.21 5.96
CA SER A 120 7.89 -10.33 5.05
C SER A 120 9.19 -10.71 5.80
N GLN A 121 9.29 -10.33 7.07
CA GLN A 121 10.41 -10.70 7.95
C GLN A 121 10.00 -11.82 8.90
N ASN A 122 10.37 -13.06 8.56
CA ASN A 122 10.42 -14.26 9.40
C ASN A 122 9.30 -14.46 10.44
N SER A 123 8.57 -15.55 10.21
CA SER A 123 7.61 -16.28 11.04
C SER A 123 8.05 -16.61 12.48
N ASN A 124 8.46 -15.63 13.29
CA ASN A 124 8.71 -15.83 14.72
C ASN A 124 8.62 -14.59 15.62
N ARG A 125 8.02 -13.48 15.16
CA ARG A 125 7.53 -12.46 16.11
C ARG A 125 6.22 -12.98 16.67
N GLY A 126 6.22 -13.35 17.95
CA GLY A 126 5.04 -13.85 18.66
C GLY A 126 3.81 -13.06 18.23
N SER A 127 2.81 -13.76 17.69
CA SER A 127 1.65 -13.16 17.03
C SER A 127 0.92 -12.28 18.03
N LYS A 128 1.24 -10.99 18.03
CA LYS A 128 0.41 -9.99 18.69
C LYS A 128 -0.95 -10.09 18.01
N HIS A 129 -1.89 -10.68 18.73
CA HIS A 129 -3.23 -10.90 18.22
C HIS A 129 -3.95 -9.57 18.15
N PHE A 130 -4.76 -9.41 17.11
CA PHE A 130 -5.70 -8.31 17.06
C PHE A 130 -6.72 -8.47 18.20
N ASP A 131 -6.85 -7.46 19.04
CA ASP A 131 -7.80 -7.44 20.14
C ASP A 131 -9.14 -6.86 19.66
N GLY A 132 -10.22 -7.64 19.74
CA GLY A 132 -11.58 -7.21 19.39
C GLY A 132 -11.88 -6.96 17.91
N LEU A 133 -10.91 -7.03 16.98
CA LEU A 133 -11.14 -6.86 15.54
C LEU A 133 -11.52 -8.19 14.87
N ILE A 134 -12.82 -8.51 14.87
CA ILE A 134 -13.38 -9.76 14.35
C ILE A 134 -13.84 -9.59 12.89
N GLY A 135 -13.60 -10.59 12.05
CA GLY A 135 -14.11 -10.66 10.68
C GLY A 135 -13.10 -11.25 9.70
N GLU A 136 -13.60 -11.89 8.64
CA GLU A 136 -12.79 -12.59 7.62
C GLU A 136 -13.00 -12.05 6.20
N THR A 137 -13.79 -10.97 6.06
CA THR A 137 -14.02 -10.32 4.77
C THR A 137 -12.74 -9.66 4.27
N LEU A 138 -12.64 -9.45 2.94
CA LEU A 138 -11.49 -8.78 2.33
C LEU A 138 -11.27 -7.39 2.93
N SER A 139 -12.34 -6.64 3.21
CA SER A 139 -12.26 -5.32 3.84
C SER A 139 -11.64 -5.38 5.24
N ILE A 140 -11.97 -6.38 6.07
CA ILE A 140 -11.36 -6.54 7.39
C ILE A 140 -9.90 -6.97 7.28
N LYS A 141 -9.56 -7.84 6.33
CA LYS A 141 -8.16 -8.21 6.05
C LYS A 141 -7.35 -7.00 5.62
N ASN A 142 -7.90 -6.14 4.78
CA ASN A 142 -7.28 -4.87 4.36
C ASN A 142 -7.07 -3.93 5.56
N ILE A 143 -8.05 -3.82 6.47
CA ILE A 143 -7.88 -3.03 7.71
C ILE A 143 -6.75 -3.61 8.57
N ARG A 144 -6.70 -4.93 8.78
CA ARG A 144 -5.61 -5.59 9.54
C ARG A 144 -4.24 -5.27 8.95
N PHE A 145 -4.11 -5.42 7.63
CA PHE A 145 -2.90 -5.08 6.89
C PHE A 145 -2.48 -3.61 7.10
N LEU A 146 -3.41 -2.66 6.95
CA LEU A 146 -3.14 -1.22 7.14
C LEU A 146 -2.74 -0.86 8.57
N ILE A 147 -3.38 -1.48 9.57
CA ILE A 147 -3.00 -1.31 10.99
C ILE A 147 -1.55 -1.72 11.18
N GLU A 148 -1.16 -2.90 10.70
CA GLU A 148 0.20 -3.40 10.85
C GLU A 148 1.23 -2.52 10.11
N GLN A 149 0.89 -1.99 8.93
CA GLN A 149 1.74 -1.03 8.21
C GLN A 149 2.01 0.22 9.04
N VAL A 150 0.95 0.84 9.56
CA VAL A 150 1.07 2.15 10.18
C VAL A 150 1.60 2.07 11.62
N ALA A 151 1.36 0.96 12.32
CA ALA A 151 1.76 0.75 13.71
C ALA A 151 3.29 0.87 13.93
N ILE A 152 4.11 0.48 12.96
CA ILE A 152 5.58 0.59 13.07
C ILE A 152 6.14 1.98 12.76
N THR A 153 5.28 2.90 12.31
CA THR A 153 5.64 4.27 11.90
C THR A 153 5.33 5.29 13.00
N ASN A 154 5.78 6.55 12.80
CA ASN A 154 5.43 7.69 13.64
C ASN A 154 4.35 8.58 13.00
N ALA A 155 3.70 8.14 11.92
CA ALA A 155 2.73 8.95 11.19
C ALA A 155 1.42 9.12 11.97
N ASN A 156 0.75 10.27 11.78
CA ASN A 156 -0.59 10.48 12.30
C ASN A 156 -1.60 9.67 11.48
N VAL A 157 -2.54 9.00 12.15
CA VAL A 157 -3.54 8.13 11.52
C VAL A 157 -4.92 8.73 11.66
N LEU A 158 -5.63 8.89 10.53
CA LEU A 158 -7.03 9.27 10.51
C LEU A 158 -7.90 8.03 10.22
N ILE A 159 -8.81 7.70 11.15
CA ILE A 159 -9.72 6.57 11.01
C ILE A 159 -11.13 7.09 10.75
N LEU A 160 -11.67 6.77 9.57
CA LEU A 160 -13.00 7.19 9.14
C LEU A 160 -13.98 6.02 9.16
N GLY A 161 -15.26 6.34 9.31
CA GLY A 161 -16.35 5.35 9.33
C GLY A 161 -17.55 5.86 10.10
N GLU A 162 -18.71 5.25 9.86
CA GLU A 162 -19.96 5.58 10.55
C GLU A 162 -19.89 5.29 12.06
N SER A 163 -20.90 5.76 12.80
CA SER A 163 -20.98 5.45 14.24
C SER A 163 -21.11 3.94 14.45
N GLY A 164 -20.37 3.39 15.42
CA GLY A 164 -20.42 1.95 15.74
C GLY A 164 -19.60 1.02 14.82
N THR A 165 -18.88 1.51 13.80
CA THR A 165 -18.08 0.64 12.90
C THR A 165 -16.73 0.18 13.46
N GLY A 166 -16.51 0.28 14.78
CA GLY A 166 -15.29 -0.23 15.43
C GLY A 166 -14.04 0.64 15.28
N LYS A 167 -14.16 1.95 15.01
CA LYS A 167 -13.01 2.87 14.88
C LYS A 167 -12.07 2.86 16.09
N GLU A 168 -12.61 2.76 17.30
CA GLU A 168 -11.79 2.65 18.53
C GLU A 168 -11.00 1.34 18.57
N VAL A 169 -11.61 0.23 18.13
CA VAL A 169 -10.94 -1.07 18.04
C VAL A 169 -9.76 -0.98 17.08
N VAL A 170 -9.91 -0.31 15.94
CA VAL A 170 -8.81 -0.05 15.00
C VAL A 170 -7.69 0.75 15.69
N ALA A 171 -8.01 1.88 16.34
CA ALA A 171 -7.01 2.72 17.02
C ALA A 171 -6.23 1.96 18.11
N ARG A 172 -6.94 1.14 18.90
CA ARG A 172 -6.35 0.30 19.96
C ARG A 172 -5.37 -0.73 19.38
N ASN A 173 -5.72 -1.36 18.26
CA ASN A 173 -4.85 -2.31 17.59
C ASN A 173 -3.60 -1.64 16.98
N ILE A 174 -3.72 -0.41 16.46
CA ILE A 174 -2.54 0.36 16.01
C ILE A 174 -1.57 0.56 17.18
N HIS A 175 -2.06 0.97 18.35
CA HIS A 175 -1.23 1.15 19.54
C HIS A 175 -0.58 -0.16 20.00
N LEU A 176 -1.38 -1.24 20.10
CA LEU A 176 -0.94 -2.57 20.52
C LEU A 176 0.18 -3.14 19.64
N LEU A 177 0.09 -2.92 18.32
CA LEU A 177 1.08 -3.40 17.37
C LEU A 177 2.27 -2.45 17.20
N SER A 178 2.23 -1.26 17.80
CA SER A 178 3.28 -0.25 17.64
C SER A 178 4.49 -0.47 18.53
N LYS A 179 5.55 0.31 18.28
CA LYS A 179 6.72 0.43 19.18
C LYS A 179 6.37 1.09 20.53
N ARG A 180 5.17 1.68 20.65
CA ARG A 180 4.69 2.43 21.82
C ARG A 180 3.72 1.62 22.68
N GLU A 181 3.55 0.33 22.40
CA GLU A 181 2.59 -0.55 23.08
C GLU A 181 2.66 -0.51 24.61
N ASN A 182 3.86 -0.34 25.17
CA ASN A 182 4.10 -0.32 26.62
C ASN A 182 3.75 1.04 27.26
N GLY A 183 3.46 2.05 26.44
CA GLY A 183 2.98 3.35 26.87
C GLY A 183 1.45 3.39 27.04
N PRO A 184 0.92 4.43 27.70
CA PRO A 184 -0.52 4.57 27.88
C PRO A 184 -1.24 4.82 26.54
N PHE A 185 -2.36 4.13 26.34
CA PHE A 185 -3.34 4.47 25.31
C PHE A 185 -4.44 5.32 25.94
N VAL A 186 -4.52 6.60 25.55
CA VAL A 186 -5.46 7.56 26.13
C VAL A 186 -6.54 7.91 25.11
N PRO A 187 -7.70 7.23 25.12
CA PRO A 187 -8.80 7.59 24.23
C PRO A 187 -9.47 8.89 24.71
N VAL A 188 -9.59 9.86 23.82
CA VAL A 188 -10.30 11.13 24.08
C VAL A 188 -11.52 11.21 23.17
N ASN A 189 -12.71 11.30 23.76
CA ASN A 189 -13.96 11.47 23.01
C ASN A 189 -14.34 12.95 22.96
N CYS A 190 -13.96 13.65 21.89
CA CYS A 190 -14.24 15.07 21.73
C CYS A 190 -15.74 15.40 21.69
N GLY A 191 -16.62 14.45 21.31
CA GLY A 191 -18.07 14.68 21.28
C GLY A 191 -18.72 14.70 22.67
N ALA A 192 -18.02 14.22 23.70
CA ALA A 192 -18.46 14.26 25.09
C ALA A 192 -17.87 15.44 25.88
N ILE A 193 -16.99 16.24 25.25
CA ILE A 193 -16.33 17.38 25.89
C ILE A 193 -17.10 18.66 25.53
N PRO A 194 -17.58 19.43 26.52
CA PRO A 194 -18.20 20.74 26.27
C PRO A 194 -17.26 21.68 25.50
N ALA A 195 -17.79 22.40 24.51
CA ALA A 195 -17.01 23.31 23.66
C ALA A 195 -16.28 24.40 24.48
N GLU A 196 -16.88 24.84 25.58
CA GLU A 196 -16.33 25.84 26.50
C GLU A 196 -15.00 25.41 27.16
N LEU A 197 -14.72 24.09 27.23
CA LEU A 197 -13.48 23.54 27.77
C LEU A 197 -12.41 23.27 26.70
N LEU A 198 -12.80 23.23 25.42
CA LEU A 198 -11.90 22.95 24.29
C LEU A 198 -11.12 24.19 23.81
N GLU A 199 -11.63 25.40 24.06
CA GLU A 199 -10.96 26.66 23.70
C GLU A 199 -9.91 27.13 24.74
N SER A 200 -9.63 26.32 25.77
CA SER A 200 -8.77 26.71 26.90
C SER A 200 -7.35 26.11 26.88
N GLU A 201 -6.92 25.51 25.76
CA GLU A 201 -5.52 25.10 25.51
C GLU A 201 -4.82 25.94 24.44
#